data_AF-A0A8B8ILD2-F1
#
_entry.id   AF-A0A8B8ILD2-F1
#
_cell.length_a   1.000
_cell.length_b   1.000
_cell.length_c   1.000
_cell.angle_alpha   90.00
_cell.angle_beta   90.00
_cell.angle_gamma   90.00
#
_symmetry.space_group_name_H-M   'P 1'
#
loop_
_entity.id
_entity.type
_entity.pdbx_description
1 polymer ?
#
loop_
_entity_poly.entity_id
_entity_poly.type
_entity_poly.pdbx_seq_one_letter_code
_entity_poly.pdbx_strand_id
1 'polypeptide(L)'
;MNVFGRQLGVSPAVMGLVTAVLPLLWAVAKPLFGYVVDFWPSKRKLVFILLIIFMTGSYCGLWFLPMPEEIEKPEPLLESVYKLNDTVYVKTYRNNTDAILDRYICHWNCTTDNNFQVYLSNSTFINTMYTDTRNISCTLLDMSLDEIRQGELICIPKNDCNLLCYEESLEFNKNRSEREVGSSKANSVDVSEKDGDMKVPKTIESQGSFYMTTTFWAFVVLMCVGTVAFNVANCIGDAVCFDVLGPERGSRYGAQRAWGTAGYGITALLGGWLVDALSDKHKDFTPAFVIAIIATLIDLGACRRLNVSLIR
;
A
#
# COMPACT_ATOMS: atom_id res chain seq x y z
N MET A 1 -2.90 -7.61 -11.40
CA MET A 1 -1.92 -6.60 -11.88
C MET A 1 -2.09 -5.23 -11.23
N ASN A 2 -3.28 -4.63 -11.19
CA ASN A 2 -3.46 -3.32 -10.55
C ASN A 2 -3.07 -3.29 -9.05
N VAL A 3 -3.42 -4.33 -8.31
CA VAL A 3 -3.03 -4.48 -6.89
C VAL A 3 -1.51 -4.64 -6.73
N PHE A 4 -0.89 -5.44 -7.61
CA PHE A 4 0.57 -5.64 -7.63
C PHE A 4 1.31 -4.34 -7.93
N GLY A 5 0.86 -3.55 -8.92
CA GLY A 5 1.43 -2.23 -9.21
C GLY A 5 1.29 -1.24 -8.05
N ARG A 6 0.17 -1.28 -7.31
CA ARG A 6 0.01 -0.48 -6.09
C ARG A 6 1.02 -0.85 -5.01
N GLN A 7 1.27 -2.14 -4.79
CA GLN A 7 2.29 -2.58 -3.82
C GLN A 7 3.71 -2.24 -4.24
N LEU A 8 3.98 -2.13 -5.55
CA LEU A 8 5.26 -1.60 -6.03
C LEU A 8 5.43 -0.10 -5.77
N GLY A 9 4.45 0.58 -5.15
CA GLY A 9 4.50 2.03 -4.89
C GLY A 9 3.99 2.89 -6.06
N VAL A 10 3.41 2.28 -7.11
CA VAL A 10 2.85 3.05 -8.23
C VAL A 10 1.56 3.74 -7.82
N SER A 11 1.47 5.05 -8.05
CA SER A 11 0.27 5.81 -7.72
C SER A 11 -0.97 5.30 -8.48
N PRO A 12 -2.18 5.38 -7.87
CA PRO A 12 -3.41 4.93 -8.52
C PRO A 12 -3.71 5.67 -9.84
N ALA A 13 -3.35 6.96 -9.92
CA ALA A 13 -3.55 7.77 -11.11
C ALA A 13 -2.70 7.26 -12.29
N VAL A 14 -1.41 6.98 -12.06
CA VAL A 14 -0.50 6.45 -13.09
C VAL A 14 -0.95 5.06 -13.53
N MET A 15 -1.35 4.20 -12.60
CA MET A 15 -1.92 2.89 -12.93
C MET A 15 -3.18 3.02 -13.80
N GLY A 16 -4.05 3.99 -13.49
CA GLY A 16 -5.21 4.33 -14.31
C GLY A 16 -4.82 4.71 -15.74
N LEU A 17 -3.83 5.58 -15.91
CA LEU A 17 -3.33 6.00 -17.22
C LEU A 17 -2.74 4.82 -18.01
N VAL A 18 -1.89 4.00 -17.40
CA VAL A 18 -1.34 2.79 -18.05
C VAL A 18 -2.47 1.89 -18.53
N THR A 19 -3.45 1.61 -17.67
CA THR A 19 -4.59 0.75 -18.03
C THR A 19 -5.48 1.34 -19.12
N ALA A 20 -5.55 2.67 -19.25
CA ALA A 20 -6.31 3.34 -20.30
C ALA A 20 -5.63 3.23 -21.68
N VAL A 21 -4.30 3.17 -21.72
CA VAL A 21 -3.53 3.02 -22.98
C VAL A 21 -3.54 1.58 -23.49
N LEU A 22 -3.60 0.59 -22.59
CA LEU A 22 -3.58 -0.84 -22.95
C LEU A 22 -4.60 -1.21 -24.05
N PRO A 23 -5.89 -0.82 -23.97
CA PRO A 23 -6.88 -1.01 -25.03
C PRO A 23 -6.41 -0.64 -26.43
N LEU A 24 -5.75 0.50 -26.57
CA LEU A 24 -5.26 0.98 -27.86
C LEU A 24 -4.13 0.11 -28.39
N LEU A 25 -3.22 -0.31 -27.51
CA LEU A 25 -2.08 -1.15 -27.87
C LEU A 25 -2.53 -2.52 -28.40
N TRP A 26 -3.42 -3.21 -27.69
CA TRP A 26 -3.89 -4.52 -28.16
C TRP A 26 -4.94 -4.41 -29.27
N ALA A 27 -5.67 -3.29 -29.41
CA ALA A 27 -6.51 -3.04 -30.57
C ALA A 27 -5.70 -2.99 -31.87
N VAL A 28 -4.49 -2.43 -31.84
CA VAL A 28 -3.56 -2.41 -32.99
C VAL A 28 -2.83 -3.75 -33.12
N ALA A 29 -2.43 -4.38 -32.02
CA ALA A 29 -1.70 -5.66 -32.08
C ALA A 29 -2.56 -6.79 -32.67
N LYS A 30 -3.85 -6.86 -32.35
CA LYS A 30 -4.76 -7.91 -32.85
C LYS A 30 -4.74 -8.09 -34.38
N PRO A 31 -5.00 -7.06 -35.21
CA PRO A 31 -4.96 -7.21 -36.66
C PRO A 31 -3.56 -7.50 -37.18
N LEU A 32 -2.50 -6.92 -36.59
CA LEU A 32 -1.12 -7.18 -37.02
C LEU A 32 -0.72 -8.65 -36.83
N PHE A 33 -0.92 -9.18 -35.62
CA PHE A 33 -0.60 -10.58 -35.33
C PHE A 33 -1.55 -11.55 -36.03
N GLY A 34 -2.83 -11.17 -36.21
CA GLY A 34 -3.78 -11.92 -37.02
C GLY A 34 -3.29 -12.08 -38.47
N TYR A 35 -2.93 -10.96 -39.12
CA TYR A 35 -2.40 -10.96 -40.48
C TYR A 35 -1.12 -11.81 -40.61
N VAL A 36 -0.20 -11.70 -39.65
CA VAL A 36 1.04 -12.49 -39.63
C VAL A 36 0.76 -14.00 -39.54
N VAL A 37 -0.21 -14.39 -38.69
CA VAL A 37 -0.59 -15.81 -38.53
C VAL A 37 -1.34 -16.34 -39.75
N ASP A 38 -2.11 -15.49 -40.42
CA ASP A 38 -2.81 -15.83 -41.66
C ASP A 38 -1.84 -16.04 -42.83
N PHE A 39 -0.68 -15.35 -42.85
CA PHE A 39 0.35 -15.56 -43.86
C PHE A 39 1.06 -16.92 -43.76
N TRP A 40 1.16 -17.49 -42.54
CA TRP A 40 1.76 -18.80 -42.29
C TRP A 40 0.79 -19.79 -41.63
N PRO A 41 -0.23 -20.27 -42.35
CA PRO A 41 -1.26 -21.14 -41.78
C PRO A 41 -0.69 -22.47 -41.26
N SER A 42 0.36 -23.01 -41.89
CA SER A 42 1.05 -24.23 -41.46
C SER A 42 1.81 -24.11 -40.14
N LYS A 43 2.06 -22.88 -39.68
CA LYS A 43 2.77 -22.58 -38.43
C LYS A 43 1.86 -21.97 -37.36
N ARG A 44 0.57 -21.81 -37.62
CA ARG A 44 -0.42 -21.22 -36.70
C ARG A 44 -0.37 -21.81 -35.29
N LYS A 45 -0.33 -23.15 -35.18
CA LYS A 45 -0.18 -23.87 -33.90
C LYS A 45 1.11 -23.50 -33.16
N LEU A 46 2.23 -23.39 -33.88
CA LEU A 46 3.52 -23.03 -33.29
C LEU A 46 3.49 -21.58 -32.80
N VAL A 47 2.91 -20.66 -33.57
CA VAL A 47 2.76 -19.25 -33.17
C VAL A 47 1.89 -19.14 -31.91
N PHE A 48 0.78 -19.88 -31.85
CA PHE A 48 -0.07 -19.92 -30.65
C PHE A 48 0.68 -20.41 -29.41
N ILE A 49 1.47 -21.49 -29.53
CA ILE A 49 2.31 -22.01 -28.44
C ILE A 49 3.36 -20.99 -28.01
N LEU A 50 4.06 -20.35 -28.95
CA LEU A 50 5.06 -19.33 -28.64
C LEU A 50 4.43 -18.12 -27.94
N LEU A 51 3.23 -17.70 -28.34
CA LEU A 51 2.51 -16.60 -27.72
C LEU A 51 2.10 -16.92 -26.27
N ILE A 52 1.65 -18.14 -25.98
CA ILE A 52 1.35 -18.56 -24.61
C ILE A 52 2.62 -18.52 -23.74
N ILE A 53 3.73 -19.06 -24.23
CA ILE A 53 5.02 -19.05 -23.51
C ILE A 53 5.48 -17.61 -23.27
N PHE A 54 5.37 -16.75 -24.28
CA PHE A 54 5.78 -15.35 -24.20
C PHE A 54 4.93 -14.56 -23.21
N MET A 55 3.61 -14.75 -23.23
CA MET A 55 2.68 -14.16 -22.28
C MET A 55 2.99 -14.59 -20.84
N THR A 56 3.10 -15.90 -20.58
CA THR A 56 3.40 -16.41 -19.24
C THR A 56 4.78 -15.96 -18.79
N GLY A 57 5.79 -15.97 -19.67
CA GLY A 57 7.12 -15.47 -19.37
C GLY A 57 7.12 -14.00 -18.96
N SER A 58 6.33 -13.17 -19.63
CA SER A 58 6.18 -11.74 -19.29
C SER A 58 5.56 -11.54 -17.90
N TYR A 59 4.52 -12.30 -17.56
CA TYR A 59 3.89 -12.22 -16.24
C TYR A 59 4.75 -12.82 -15.13
N CYS A 60 5.38 -13.96 -15.35
CA CYS A 60 6.34 -14.54 -14.41
C CYS A 60 7.58 -13.64 -14.23
N GLY A 61 7.97 -12.88 -15.25
CA GLY A 61 9.02 -11.86 -15.15
C GLY A 61 8.72 -10.79 -14.09
N LEU A 62 7.43 -10.54 -13.80
CA LEU A 62 7.04 -9.62 -12.73
C LEU A 62 7.41 -10.14 -11.33
N TRP A 63 7.52 -11.46 -11.15
CA TRP A 63 7.94 -12.05 -9.89
C TRP A 63 9.41 -11.76 -9.57
N PHE A 64 10.24 -11.54 -10.59
CA PHE A 64 11.65 -11.15 -10.43
C PHE A 64 11.84 -9.66 -10.16
N LEU A 65 10.80 -8.84 -10.28
CA LEU A 65 10.91 -7.43 -9.93
C LEU A 65 11.09 -7.33 -8.41
N PRO A 66 12.16 -6.69 -7.94
CA PRO A 66 12.35 -6.48 -6.52
C PRO A 66 11.18 -5.64 -6.03
N MET A 67 10.33 -6.24 -5.19
CA MET A 67 9.29 -5.50 -4.50
C MET A 67 10.02 -4.49 -3.60
N PRO A 68 9.70 -3.18 -3.67
CA PRO A 68 10.29 -2.22 -2.77
C PRO A 68 9.95 -2.67 -1.34
N GLU A 69 10.97 -2.87 -0.54
CA GLU A 69 10.83 -3.11 0.90
C GLU A 69 10.25 -1.81 1.46
N GLU A 70 8.94 -1.78 1.76
CA GLU A 70 8.35 -0.59 2.35
C GLU A 70 8.89 -0.43 3.77
N ILE A 71 9.41 0.77 4.04
CA ILE A 71 9.75 1.25 5.37
C ILE A 71 8.50 1.07 6.23
N GLU A 72 8.57 0.17 7.20
CA GLU A 72 7.52 -0.16 8.16
C GLU A 72 6.95 1.14 8.75
N LYS A 73 5.85 1.66 8.20
CA LYS A 73 5.19 2.86 8.74
C LYS A 73 4.92 2.58 10.22
N PRO A 74 5.53 3.30 11.18
CA PRO A 74 5.23 3.06 12.57
C PRO A 74 3.74 3.35 12.74
N GLU A 75 3.00 2.33 13.15
CA GLU A 75 1.70 2.53 13.80
C GLU A 75 1.87 3.66 14.84
N PRO A 76 0.94 4.62 14.99
CA PRO A 76 1.12 5.72 15.92
C PRO A 76 1.32 5.12 17.32
N LEU A 77 2.57 5.16 17.78
CA LEU A 77 3.00 4.68 19.07
C LEU A 77 2.34 5.58 20.11
N LEU A 78 1.48 4.99 20.94
CA LEU A 78 0.99 5.59 22.17
C LEU A 78 2.16 6.23 22.94
N GLU A 79 2.23 7.55 22.99
CA GLU A 79 3.53 8.19 23.25
C GLU A 79 3.79 8.52 24.72
N SER A 80 2.79 8.79 25.53
CA SER A 80 3.00 8.89 26.97
C SER A 80 1.69 8.86 27.75
N VAL A 81 1.64 8.00 28.77
CA VAL A 81 0.57 8.01 29.78
C VAL A 81 1.14 8.62 31.05
N TYR A 82 0.72 9.84 31.36
CA TYR A 82 1.06 10.50 32.61
C TYR A 82 0.01 10.16 33.67
N LYS A 83 0.49 9.62 34.80
CA LYS A 83 -0.31 9.49 36.01
C LYS A 83 -0.26 10.83 36.75
N LEU A 84 -1.39 11.52 36.84
CA LEU A 84 -1.46 12.78 37.57
C LEU A 84 -1.89 12.50 39.01
N ASN A 85 -0.93 12.56 39.93
CA ASN A 85 -1.18 12.42 41.36
C ASN A 85 -1.17 13.78 42.10
N ASP A 86 -0.80 14.88 41.43
CA ASP A 86 -0.58 16.20 42.01
C ASP A 86 -1.40 17.30 41.28
N THR A 87 -1.48 18.49 41.89
CA THR A 87 -2.12 19.69 41.32
C THR A 87 -1.43 20.16 40.04
N VAL A 88 -2.20 20.50 39.00
CA VAL A 88 -1.69 21.04 37.74
C VAL A 88 -2.01 22.53 37.61
N TYR A 89 -1.01 23.32 37.24
CA TYR A 89 -1.15 24.74 36.92
C TYR A 89 -1.46 24.90 35.42
N VAL A 90 -2.61 25.47 35.08
CA VAL A 90 -2.99 25.76 33.69
C VAL A 90 -2.70 27.22 33.39
N LYS A 91 -1.83 27.44 32.40
CA LYS A 91 -1.45 28.78 31.92
C LYS A 91 -1.83 28.94 30.46
N THR A 92 -2.05 30.19 30.06
CA THR A 92 -2.25 30.51 28.64
C THR A 92 -0.89 30.64 27.97
N TYR A 93 -0.70 29.92 26.87
CA TYR A 93 0.46 30.09 26.02
C TYR A 93 0.40 31.49 25.39
N ARG A 94 1.50 32.23 25.48
CA ARG A 94 1.71 33.48 24.74
C ARG A 94 3.04 33.36 24.05
N ASN A 95 3.10 33.66 22.76
CA ASN A 95 4.30 33.61 21.90
C ASN A 95 5.54 34.42 22.40
N ASN A 96 5.47 35.05 23.58
CA ASN A 96 6.49 35.91 24.16
C ASN A 96 7.29 35.23 25.30
N THR A 97 7.07 33.95 25.58
CA THR A 97 7.87 33.21 26.57
C THR A 97 9.04 32.51 25.89
N ASP A 98 10.28 32.81 26.32
CA ASP A 98 11.54 32.15 25.86
C ASP A 98 11.62 30.64 26.18
N ALA A 99 10.53 30.02 26.61
CA ALA A 99 10.46 28.60 26.93
C ALA A 99 10.12 27.79 25.67
N ILE A 100 11.01 26.88 25.30
CA ILE A 100 10.75 25.86 24.27
C ILE A 100 9.70 24.91 24.84
N LEU A 101 8.49 24.96 24.30
CA LEU A 101 7.39 24.09 24.68
C LEU A 101 6.98 23.24 23.49
N ASP A 102 6.83 21.95 23.72
CA ASP A 102 6.46 20.99 22.69
C ASP A 102 4.94 20.85 22.62
N ARG A 103 4.39 20.82 21.41
CA ARG A 103 2.96 20.74 21.15
C ARG A 103 2.51 19.29 21.08
N TYR A 104 1.57 18.91 21.94
CA TYR A 104 0.99 17.57 22.01
C TYR A 104 -0.52 17.60 21.81
N ILE A 105 -1.06 16.52 21.26
CA ILE A 105 -2.50 16.22 21.26
C ILE A 105 -2.76 15.25 22.41
N CYS A 106 -3.58 15.66 23.37
CA CYS A 106 -3.82 14.84 24.56
C CYS A 106 -5.29 14.41 24.70
N HIS A 107 -5.47 13.25 25.33
CA HIS A 107 -6.72 12.61 25.67
C HIS A 107 -6.71 12.23 27.16
N TRP A 108 -7.87 12.22 27.80
CA TRP A 108 -8.01 11.73 29.17
C TRP A 108 -8.64 10.35 29.15
N ASN A 109 -8.14 9.43 29.98
CA ASN A 109 -8.79 8.12 30.13
C ASN A 109 -10.24 8.25 30.69
N CYS A 110 -10.54 9.38 31.33
CA CYS A 110 -11.85 9.70 31.88
C CYS A 110 -12.84 10.23 30.82
N THR A 111 -12.36 10.60 29.63
CA THR A 111 -13.17 11.19 28.54
C THR A 111 -12.53 10.89 27.19
N THR A 112 -13.11 9.93 26.46
CA THR A 112 -12.56 9.46 25.18
C THR A 112 -12.82 10.36 23.99
N ASP A 113 -13.74 11.32 24.09
CA ASP A 113 -14.36 11.91 22.90
C ASP A 113 -13.84 13.29 22.52
N ASN A 114 -13.01 13.94 23.36
CA ASN A 114 -12.50 15.29 23.08
C ASN A 114 -10.98 15.37 23.13
N ASN A 115 -10.40 15.75 21.99
CA ASN A 115 -8.97 16.03 21.86
C ASN A 115 -8.73 17.51 22.16
N PHE A 116 -7.66 17.81 22.87
CA PHE A 116 -7.22 19.19 23.09
C PHE A 116 -5.71 19.29 22.92
N GLN A 117 -5.28 20.47 22.44
CA GLN A 117 -3.87 20.74 22.18
C GLN A 117 -3.24 21.39 23.40
N VAL A 118 -2.05 20.91 23.73
CA VAL A 118 -1.36 21.25 24.95
C VAL A 118 0.10 21.49 24.63
N TYR A 119 0.67 22.47 25.28
CA TYR A 119 2.10 22.70 25.26
C TYR A 119 2.67 22.27 26.61
N LEU A 120 3.58 21.30 26.57
CA LEU A 120 4.23 20.75 27.77
C LEU A 120 5.71 21.11 27.74
N SER A 121 6.28 21.33 28.92
CA SER A 121 7.73 21.36 29.09
C SER A 121 8.26 19.93 29.13
N ASN A 122 9.48 19.72 28.66
CA ASN A 122 10.19 18.45 28.73
C ASN A 122 10.55 18.07 30.19
N SER A 123 9.54 17.64 30.97
CA SER A 123 9.67 17.20 32.36
C SER A 123 8.92 15.89 32.60
N THR A 124 9.48 15.03 33.47
CA THR A 124 8.91 13.70 33.79
C THR A 124 7.60 13.76 34.57
N PHE A 125 7.27 14.92 35.12
CA PHE A 125 6.02 15.22 35.81
C PHE A 125 5.41 16.48 35.21
N ILE A 126 4.10 16.45 34.95
CA ILE A 126 3.36 17.59 34.43
C ILE A 126 2.84 18.38 35.62
N ASN A 127 3.58 19.41 36.02
CA ASN A 127 3.13 20.35 37.03
C ASN A 127 2.44 21.56 36.37
N THR A 128 2.87 21.95 35.17
CA THR A 128 2.31 23.11 34.46
C THR A 128 2.01 22.75 33.02
N MET A 129 0.84 23.19 32.58
CA MET A 129 0.27 22.90 31.28
C MET A 129 -0.07 24.22 30.60
N TYR A 130 0.38 24.41 29.36
CA TYR A 130 0.08 25.61 28.59
C TYR A 130 -0.97 25.31 27.53
N THR A 131 -1.98 26.17 27.42
CA THR A 131 -3.06 26.02 26.43
C THR A 131 -3.10 27.23 25.51
N ASP A 132 -3.41 26.99 24.24
CA ASP A 132 -3.48 28.05 23.21
C ASP A 132 -4.70 28.97 23.42
N THR A 133 -5.80 28.40 23.92
CA THR A 133 -7.11 29.08 23.94
C THR A 133 -7.46 29.66 25.31
N ARG A 134 -7.83 30.95 25.32
CA ARG A 134 -8.19 31.72 26.52
C ARG A 134 -9.51 31.29 27.21
N ASN A 135 -10.32 30.44 26.57
CA ASN A 135 -11.68 30.07 27.02
C ASN A 135 -11.83 28.59 27.43
N ILE A 136 -10.74 27.88 27.77
CA ILE A 136 -10.86 26.52 28.29
C ILE A 136 -11.16 26.57 29.80
N SER A 137 -12.27 25.95 30.21
CA SER A 137 -12.56 25.68 31.62
C SER A 137 -11.98 24.34 32.05
N CYS A 138 -11.50 24.22 33.29
CA CYS A 138 -11.00 22.94 33.83
C CYS A 138 -12.05 21.82 33.84
N THR A 139 -13.34 22.18 33.84
CA THR A 139 -14.45 21.23 33.71
C THR A 139 -14.39 20.43 32.39
N LEU A 140 -13.90 21.04 31.29
CA LEU A 140 -13.75 20.35 30.00
C LEU A 140 -12.62 19.33 29.98
N LEU A 141 -11.66 19.46 30.90
CA LEU A 141 -10.51 18.56 31.03
C LEU A 141 -10.71 17.55 32.16
N ASP A 142 -11.94 17.41 32.67
CA ASP A 142 -12.30 16.53 33.78
C ASP A 142 -11.51 16.75 35.09
N MET A 143 -11.03 17.97 35.32
CA MET A 143 -10.36 18.39 36.56
C MET A 143 -11.30 19.19 37.47
N SER A 144 -11.07 19.17 38.79
CA SER A 144 -11.69 20.09 39.74
C SER A 144 -10.89 21.39 39.84
N LEU A 145 -11.59 22.50 40.08
CA LEU A 145 -10.99 23.83 40.22
C LEU A 145 -10.58 24.08 41.68
N ASP A 146 -9.37 24.58 41.89
CA ASP A 146 -8.86 25.05 43.18
C ASP A 146 -8.53 26.57 43.12
N GLU A 147 -8.19 27.19 44.26
CA GLU A 147 -8.03 28.65 44.41
C GLU A 147 -7.16 29.33 43.32
N ILE A 148 -7.57 30.54 42.90
CA ILE A 148 -6.84 31.35 41.91
C ILE A 148 -5.75 32.17 42.60
N ARG A 149 -4.48 31.91 42.29
CA ARG A 149 -3.35 32.75 42.75
C ARG A 149 -2.66 33.40 41.56
N GLN A 150 -2.49 34.73 41.62
CA GLN A 150 -1.67 35.52 40.68
C GLN A 150 -1.96 35.33 39.18
N GLY A 151 -3.20 35.02 38.80
CA GLY A 151 -3.62 34.88 37.40
C GLY A 151 -3.39 33.50 36.78
N GLU A 152 -2.99 32.50 37.59
CA GLU A 152 -2.82 31.11 37.19
C GLU A 152 -3.97 30.26 37.78
N LEU A 153 -4.52 29.34 36.98
CA LEU A 153 -5.54 28.40 37.46
C LEU A 153 -4.89 27.14 38.01
N ILE A 154 -5.28 26.75 39.23
CA ILE A 154 -4.86 25.50 39.86
C ILE A 154 -6.00 24.49 39.71
N CYS A 155 -5.70 23.32 39.15
CA CYS A 155 -6.69 22.27 38.93
C CYS A 155 -6.21 20.92 39.50
N ILE A 156 -7.12 20.18 40.13
CA ILE A 156 -6.84 18.88 40.75
C ILE A 156 -7.51 17.80 39.89
N PRO A 157 -6.79 16.73 39.48
CA PRO A 157 -7.40 15.65 38.73
C PRO A 157 -8.45 14.91 39.56
N LYS A 158 -9.51 14.41 38.92
CA LYS A 158 -10.41 13.43 39.57
C LYS A 158 -9.64 12.12 39.83
N ASN A 159 -10.04 11.37 40.85
CA ASN A 159 -9.42 10.10 41.22
C ASN A 159 -9.31 9.16 39.99
N ASP A 160 -8.16 8.48 39.84
CA ASP A 160 -7.84 7.51 38.78
C ASP A 160 -7.75 8.04 37.33
N CYS A 161 -7.62 9.35 37.12
CA CYS A 161 -7.45 9.91 35.77
C CYS A 161 -5.99 9.90 35.28
N ASN A 162 -5.80 9.42 34.05
CA ASN A 162 -4.51 9.42 33.35
C ASN A 162 -4.61 10.25 32.07
N LEU A 163 -3.56 11.02 31.77
CA LEU A 163 -3.43 11.82 30.55
C LEU A 163 -2.61 11.05 29.53
N LEU A 164 -3.17 10.85 28.34
CA LEU A 164 -2.53 10.22 27.19
C LEU A 164 -2.18 11.29 26.17
N CYS A 165 -0.91 11.55 25.92
CA CYS A 165 -0.48 12.50 24.91
C CYS A 165 0.22 11.79 23.75
N TYR A 166 0.00 12.30 22.55
CA TYR A 166 0.62 11.87 21.31
C TYR A 166 1.44 13.02 20.77
N GLU A 167 2.70 12.78 20.41
CA GLU A 167 3.50 13.76 19.67
C GLU A 167 2.95 13.83 18.24
N GLU A 168 2.86 15.03 17.71
CA GLU A 168 2.55 15.20 16.30
C GLU A 168 3.80 14.83 15.51
N SER A 169 3.92 13.55 15.15
CA SER A 169 5.11 13.02 14.48
C SER A 169 5.43 13.78 13.18
N LEU A 170 6.64 14.32 13.09
CA LEU A 170 7.44 14.19 11.88
C LEU A 170 8.37 12.98 12.09
N GLU A 171 7.83 11.82 11.70
CA GLU A 171 8.49 10.57 11.29
C GLU A 171 9.87 10.16 11.86
N PHE A 172 9.82 9.01 12.56
CA PHE A 172 10.60 7.76 12.34
C PHE A 172 11.78 7.36 13.24
N ASN A 173 11.69 6.07 13.62
CA ASN A 173 12.73 5.07 13.95
C ASN A 173 13.19 4.84 15.43
N LYS A 174 12.56 3.80 16.01
CA LYS A 174 13.16 2.49 16.41
C LYS A 174 13.25 2.12 17.89
N ASN A 175 12.82 0.86 18.10
CA ASN A 175 13.11 -0.12 19.15
C ASN A 175 12.41 0.02 20.52
N ARG A 176 11.24 -0.65 20.55
CA ARG A 176 10.56 -1.26 21.70
C ARG A 176 11.48 -1.61 22.89
N SER A 177 11.06 -1.17 24.07
CA SER A 177 11.05 -2.04 25.25
C SER A 177 9.78 -1.78 26.04
N GLU A 178 8.95 -2.81 26.15
CA GLU A 178 7.94 -2.91 27.20
C GLU A 178 8.67 -2.77 28.53
N ARG A 179 8.38 -1.72 29.31
CA ARG A 179 8.92 -1.56 30.65
C ARG A 179 7.77 -1.49 31.64
N GLU A 180 7.76 -2.49 32.51
CA GLU A 180 6.92 -2.53 33.70
C GLU A 180 7.04 -1.23 34.49
N VAL A 181 5.90 -0.85 35.06
CA VAL A 181 5.77 0.17 36.10
C VAL A 181 6.69 -0.22 37.27
N GLY A 182 7.84 0.45 37.38
CA GLY A 182 8.79 0.16 38.43
C GLY A 182 9.99 1.09 38.44
N SER A 183 9.82 2.23 39.13
CA SER A 183 10.82 3.02 39.86
C SER A 183 12.29 3.08 39.36
N SER A 184 12.76 4.33 39.28
CA SER A 184 14.12 4.80 39.56
C SER A 184 15.17 4.88 38.44
N LYS A 185 15.77 6.09 38.38
CA LYS A 185 17.05 6.53 37.78
C LYS A 185 17.04 6.74 36.25
N ALA A 186 17.03 7.98 35.75
CA ALA A 186 18.02 9.07 35.81
C ALA A 186 18.90 9.12 34.53
N ASN A 187 19.24 10.37 34.14
CA ASN A 187 20.35 10.84 33.30
C ASN A 187 20.00 11.14 31.83
N SER A 188 19.95 12.41 31.36
CA SER A 188 20.95 13.51 31.24
C SER A 188 21.53 13.52 29.80
N VAL A 189 21.38 14.57 28.97
CA VAL A 189 22.28 15.76 28.78
C VAL A 189 22.49 15.90 27.26
N ASP A 190 22.02 16.98 26.63
CA ASP A 190 22.73 18.23 26.25
C ASP A 190 23.55 18.12 24.96
N VAL A 191 23.25 18.93 23.95
CA VAL A 191 24.23 19.40 22.94
C VAL A 191 23.82 20.77 22.40
N SER A 192 24.77 21.71 22.49
CA SER A 192 24.78 23.06 21.91
C SER A 192 24.67 23.11 20.39
N GLU A 193 24.01 24.16 19.91
CA GLU A 193 23.88 24.58 18.52
C GLU A 193 25.07 25.44 18.07
N LYS A 194 25.60 25.18 16.87
CA LYS A 194 26.27 26.18 16.02
C LYS A 194 25.92 25.95 14.54
N ASP A 195 25.04 26.83 14.08
CA ASP A 195 25.11 27.66 12.88
C ASP A 195 25.31 26.99 11.50
N GLY A 196 24.36 27.25 10.59
CA GLY A 196 24.58 27.13 9.13
C GLY A 196 23.47 26.48 8.32
N ASP A 197 22.54 27.31 7.84
CA ASP A 197 21.81 27.19 6.56
C ASP A 197 21.03 25.87 6.29
N MET A 198 19.81 25.76 6.85
CA MET A 198 18.90 24.65 6.53
C MET A 198 17.94 25.02 5.39
N LYS A 199 18.21 24.43 4.22
CA LYS A 199 17.27 24.36 3.10
C LYS A 199 16.01 23.60 3.51
N VAL A 200 14.86 24.22 3.21
CA VAL A 200 13.51 23.64 3.29
C VAL A 200 13.49 22.21 2.70
N PRO A 201 12.94 21.19 3.39
CA PRO A 201 12.86 19.84 2.84
C PRO A 201 11.82 19.80 1.72
N LYS A 202 12.26 19.44 0.52
CA LYS A 202 11.41 19.18 -0.65
C LYS A 202 10.73 17.82 -0.52
N THR A 203 9.45 17.79 -0.17
CA THR A 203 8.61 16.59 -0.28
C THR A 203 8.23 16.27 -1.75
N ILE A 204 8.69 17.06 -2.72
CA ILE A 204 8.38 16.91 -4.17
C ILE A 204 9.45 16.09 -4.92
N GLU A 205 10.67 15.92 -4.37
CA GLU A 205 11.78 15.29 -5.10
C GLU A 205 11.80 13.75 -5.07
N SER A 206 10.97 13.10 -4.24
CA SER A 206 10.96 11.63 -4.12
C SER A 206 10.12 10.93 -5.22
N GLN A 207 8.98 11.51 -5.61
CA GLN A 207 8.11 10.86 -6.61
C GLN A 207 8.71 10.88 -8.02
N GLY A 208 9.41 11.96 -8.41
CA GLY A 208 10.08 12.04 -9.71
C GLY A 208 11.19 11.01 -9.89
N SER A 209 11.85 10.61 -8.79
CA SER A 209 12.91 9.60 -8.80
C SER A 209 12.37 8.19 -9.06
N PHE A 210 11.26 7.79 -8.41
CA PHE A 210 10.67 6.46 -8.58
C PHE A 210 10.23 6.15 -10.01
N TYR A 211 9.59 7.11 -10.70
CA TYR A 211 9.14 6.93 -12.09
C TYR A 211 10.30 6.94 -13.12
N MET A 212 11.51 7.29 -12.71
CA MET A 212 12.73 7.18 -13.53
C MET A 212 13.49 5.87 -13.27
N THR A 213 13.10 5.09 -12.25
CA THR A 213 13.76 3.84 -11.89
C THR A 213 13.53 2.76 -12.95
N THR A 214 14.54 1.91 -13.16
CA THR A 214 14.46 0.75 -14.06
C THR A 214 13.36 -0.23 -13.65
N THR A 215 13.07 -0.38 -12.35
CA THR A 215 12.03 -1.27 -11.82
C THR A 215 10.63 -0.84 -12.26
N PHE A 216 10.34 0.45 -12.24
CA PHE A 216 9.05 1.00 -12.70
C PHE A 216 8.84 0.76 -14.19
N TRP A 217 9.83 1.09 -15.03
CA TRP A 217 9.72 0.87 -16.47
C TRP A 217 9.72 -0.61 -16.85
N ALA A 218 10.48 -1.45 -16.16
CA ALA A 218 10.43 -2.90 -16.33
C ALA A 218 9.05 -3.45 -15.98
N PHE A 219 8.43 -2.99 -14.89
CA PHE A 219 7.05 -3.31 -14.55
C PHE A 219 6.07 -2.90 -15.66
N VAL A 220 6.13 -1.66 -16.12
CA VAL A 220 5.23 -1.15 -17.17
C VAL A 220 5.39 -1.97 -18.45
N VAL A 221 6.63 -2.22 -18.90
CA VAL A 221 6.90 -2.99 -20.12
C VAL A 221 6.41 -4.43 -19.98
N LEU A 222 6.78 -5.14 -18.92
CA LEU A 222 6.36 -6.53 -18.69
C LEU A 222 4.83 -6.66 -18.56
N MET A 223 4.18 -5.70 -17.91
CA MET A 223 2.72 -5.68 -17.79
C MET A 223 2.05 -5.41 -19.14
N CYS A 224 2.54 -4.43 -19.90
CA CYS A 224 2.03 -4.10 -21.24
C CYS A 224 2.20 -5.28 -22.20
N VAL A 225 3.40 -5.84 -22.27
CA VAL A 225 3.73 -6.98 -23.14
C VAL A 225 2.85 -8.18 -22.79
N GLY A 226 2.74 -8.54 -21.51
CA GLY A 226 1.90 -9.65 -21.05
C GLY A 226 0.42 -9.44 -21.37
N THR A 227 -0.09 -8.22 -21.17
CA THR A 227 -1.52 -7.92 -21.41
C THR A 227 -1.84 -7.91 -22.91
N VAL A 228 -0.94 -7.39 -23.74
CA VAL A 228 -1.10 -7.42 -25.20
C VAL A 228 -1.04 -8.86 -25.70
N ALA A 229 -0.05 -9.64 -25.27
CA ALA A 229 0.09 -11.04 -25.64
C ALA A 229 -1.13 -11.87 -25.22
N PHE A 230 -1.69 -11.67 -24.02
CA PHE A 230 -2.93 -12.31 -23.57
C PHE A 230 -4.11 -12.02 -24.50
N ASN A 231 -4.31 -10.74 -24.86
CA ASN A 231 -5.41 -10.35 -25.73
C ASN A 231 -5.25 -10.90 -27.16
N VAL A 232 -4.03 -10.95 -27.68
CA VAL A 232 -3.72 -11.53 -28.99
C VAL A 232 -3.89 -13.05 -28.97
N ALA A 233 -3.44 -13.73 -27.91
CA ALA A 233 -3.58 -15.17 -27.73
C ALA A 233 -5.06 -15.58 -27.71
N ASN A 234 -5.95 -14.81 -27.07
CA ASN A 234 -7.39 -15.09 -27.08
C ASN A 234 -7.95 -15.08 -28.51
N CYS A 235 -7.57 -14.11 -29.34
CA CYS A 235 -8.05 -14.03 -30.73
C CYS A 235 -7.50 -15.16 -31.62
N ILE A 236 -6.21 -15.51 -31.49
CA ILE A 236 -5.62 -16.61 -32.25
C ILE A 236 -6.17 -17.95 -31.77
N GLY A 237 -6.43 -18.11 -30.46
CA GLY A 237 -7.08 -19.28 -29.91
C GLY A 237 -8.49 -19.47 -30.47
N ASP A 238 -9.24 -18.39 -30.65
CA ASP A 238 -10.53 -18.40 -31.33
C ASP A 238 -10.39 -18.86 -32.79
N ALA A 239 -9.40 -18.34 -33.53
CA ALA A 239 -9.15 -18.76 -34.92
C ALA A 239 -8.77 -20.24 -35.04
N VAL A 240 -7.84 -20.72 -34.18
CA VAL A 240 -7.45 -22.13 -34.11
C VAL A 240 -8.63 -23.02 -33.73
N CYS A 241 -9.52 -22.55 -32.84
CA CYS A 241 -10.74 -23.27 -32.49
C CYS A 241 -11.65 -23.47 -33.70
N PHE A 242 -11.88 -22.42 -34.50
CA PHE A 242 -12.68 -22.55 -35.73
C PHE A 242 -12.03 -23.50 -36.74
N ASP A 243 -10.70 -23.45 -36.89
CA ASP A 243 -9.97 -24.38 -37.76
C ASP A 243 -10.13 -25.85 -37.31
N VAL A 244 -10.14 -26.10 -35.99
CA VAL A 244 -10.28 -27.45 -35.41
C VAL A 244 -11.73 -27.96 -35.44
N LEU A 245 -12.71 -27.08 -35.22
CA LEU A 245 -14.13 -27.45 -35.28
C LEU A 245 -14.58 -27.75 -36.71
N GLY A 246 -14.04 -27.02 -37.69
CA GLY A 246 -14.49 -27.08 -39.07
C GLY A 246 -15.91 -26.50 -39.27
N PRO A 247 -16.39 -26.44 -40.52
CA PRO A 247 -17.64 -25.76 -40.87
C PRO A 247 -18.89 -26.42 -40.27
N GLU A 248 -18.88 -27.74 -40.05
CA GLU A 248 -20.06 -28.48 -39.55
C GLU A 248 -20.32 -28.31 -38.05
N ARG A 249 -19.30 -27.98 -37.25
CA ARG A 249 -19.39 -27.96 -35.77
C ARG A 249 -19.28 -26.56 -35.17
N GLY A 250 -19.50 -25.51 -35.98
CA GLY A 250 -19.43 -24.12 -35.53
C GLY A 250 -20.32 -23.81 -34.32
N SER A 251 -21.44 -24.51 -34.15
CA SER A 251 -22.33 -24.36 -32.98
C SER A 251 -21.66 -24.70 -31.64
N ARG A 252 -20.59 -25.50 -31.63
CA ARG A 252 -19.84 -25.86 -30.41
C ARG A 252 -18.88 -24.77 -29.94
N TYR A 253 -18.61 -23.76 -30.77
CA TYR A 253 -17.76 -22.63 -30.40
C TYR A 253 -18.29 -21.87 -29.17
N GLY A 254 -19.61 -21.68 -29.09
CA GLY A 254 -20.26 -21.04 -27.94
C GLY A 254 -20.00 -21.79 -26.62
N ALA A 255 -19.99 -23.13 -26.66
CA ALA A 255 -19.67 -23.94 -25.49
C ALA A 255 -18.20 -23.80 -25.06
N GLN A 256 -17.26 -23.70 -26.02
CA GLN A 256 -15.86 -23.44 -25.71
C GLN A 256 -15.66 -22.08 -25.04
N ARG A 257 -16.31 -21.02 -25.54
CA ARG A 257 -16.28 -19.71 -24.87
C ARG A 257 -16.87 -19.75 -23.47
N ALA A 258 -17.99 -20.46 -23.29
CA ALA A 258 -18.63 -20.60 -21.98
C ALA A 258 -17.70 -21.29 -20.96
N TRP A 259 -17.08 -22.40 -21.34
CA TRP A 259 -16.09 -23.08 -20.49
C TRP A 259 -14.85 -22.21 -20.21
N GLY A 260 -14.41 -21.39 -21.17
CA GLY A 260 -13.35 -20.41 -20.95
C GLY A 260 -13.73 -19.35 -19.89
N THR A 261 -14.95 -18.81 -19.96
CA THR A 261 -15.44 -17.85 -18.95
C THR A 261 -15.62 -18.48 -17.57
N ALA A 262 -16.13 -19.72 -17.51
CA ALA A 262 -16.26 -20.46 -16.26
C ALA A 262 -14.88 -20.73 -15.63
N GLY A 263 -13.90 -21.12 -16.46
CA GLY A 263 -12.51 -21.29 -16.04
C GLY A 263 -11.91 -20.01 -15.46
N TYR A 264 -12.06 -18.87 -16.14
CA TYR A 264 -11.58 -17.59 -15.64
C TYR A 264 -12.18 -17.23 -14.27
N GLY A 265 -13.50 -17.43 -14.09
CA GLY A 265 -14.17 -17.16 -12.82
C GLY A 265 -13.67 -18.06 -11.69
N ILE A 266 -13.57 -19.37 -11.94
CA ILE A 266 -13.08 -20.34 -10.94
C ILE A 266 -11.62 -20.03 -10.56
N THR A 267 -10.75 -19.80 -11.54
CA THR A 267 -9.34 -19.51 -11.29
C THR A 267 -9.16 -18.16 -10.59
N ALA A 268 -9.98 -17.14 -10.88
CA ALA A 268 -9.94 -15.86 -10.19
C ALA A 268 -10.32 -15.99 -8.70
N LEU A 269 -11.35 -16.78 -8.39
CA LEU A 269 -11.77 -17.05 -7.01
C LEU A 269 -10.70 -17.86 -6.25
N LEU A 270 -10.23 -18.96 -6.84
CA LEU A 270 -9.20 -19.80 -6.24
C LEU A 270 -7.89 -19.05 -6.05
N GLY A 271 -7.47 -18.27 -7.05
CA GLY A 271 -6.25 -17.48 -6.99
C GLY A 271 -6.33 -16.37 -5.94
N GLY A 272 -7.46 -15.67 -5.86
CA GLY A 272 -7.70 -14.65 -4.82
C GLY A 272 -7.69 -15.26 -3.42
N TRP A 273 -8.46 -16.34 -3.21
CA TRP A 273 -8.50 -17.05 -1.94
C TRP A 273 -7.14 -17.61 -1.54
N LEU A 274 -6.39 -18.22 -2.45
CA LEU A 274 -5.08 -18.79 -2.14
C LEU A 274 -4.05 -17.71 -1.78
N VAL A 275 -4.06 -16.57 -2.49
CA VAL A 275 -3.23 -15.43 -2.12
C VAL A 275 -3.62 -14.94 -0.73
N ASP A 276 -4.91 -14.70 -0.46
CA ASP A 276 -5.36 -14.19 0.84
C ASP A 276 -5.13 -15.21 1.99
N ALA A 277 -5.15 -16.52 1.73
CA ALA A 277 -4.93 -17.56 2.74
C ALA A 277 -3.45 -17.80 3.07
N LEU A 278 -2.55 -17.54 2.12
CA LEU A 278 -1.11 -17.70 2.29
C LEU A 278 -0.38 -16.38 2.58
N SER A 279 -1.09 -15.26 2.51
CA SER A 279 -0.55 -13.93 2.81
C SER A 279 -0.83 -13.53 4.24
N ASP A 280 0.18 -13.02 4.94
CA ASP A 280 0.03 -12.38 6.26
C ASP A 280 -0.38 -10.90 6.11
N LYS A 281 0.25 -9.97 6.86
CA LYS A 281 -0.02 -8.53 6.77
C LYS A 281 0.21 -7.94 5.36
N HIS A 282 1.01 -8.60 4.51
CA HIS A 282 1.30 -8.21 3.14
C HIS A 282 0.90 -9.31 2.17
N LYS A 283 0.34 -8.91 1.01
CA LYS A 283 -0.10 -9.89 0.01
C LYS A 283 1.09 -10.48 -0.75
N ASP A 284 1.33 -11.76 -0.54
CA ASP A 284 2.28 -12.58 -1.28
C ASP A 284 1.63 -13.10 -2.57
N PHE A 285 2.12 -12.63 -3.71
CA PHE A 285 1.61 -13.03 -5.02
C PHE A 285 2.25 -14.32 -5.57
N THR A 286 3.23 -14.89 -4.87
CA THR A 286 3.91 -16.14 -5.24
C THR A 286 2.94 -17.28 -5.59
N PRO A 287 1.88 -17.55 -4.81
CA PRO A 287 0.93 -18.61 -5.13
C PRO A 287 0.21 -18.40 -6.48
N ALA A 288 -0.08 -17.14 -6.85
CA ALA A 288 -0.70 -16.82 -8.14
C ALA A 288 0.23 -17.11 -9.33
N PHE A 289 1.54 -16.83 -9.19
CA PHE A 289 2.52 -17.16 -10.22
C PHE A 289 2.71 -18.66 -10.39
N VAL A 290 2.70 -19.43 -9.28
CA VAL A 290 2.77 -20.90 -9.32
C VAL A 290 1.55 -21.48 -10.05
N ILE A 291 0.34 -21.01 -9.73
CA ILE A 291 -0.88 -21.43 -10.45
C ILE A 291 -0.74 -21.13 -11.95
N ALA A 292 -0.26 -19.95 -12.33
CA ALA A 292 -0.09 -19.56 -13.72
C ALA A 292 0.89 -20.48 -14.48
N ILE A 293 2.00 -20.88 -13.85
CA ILE A 293 2.96 -21.83 -14.43
C ILE A 293 2.33 -23.20 -14.63
N ILE A 294 1.64 -23.73 -13.60
CA ILE A 294 0.96 -25.03 -13.68
C ILE A 294 -0.09 -25.03 -14.80
N ALA A 295 -0.92 -24.00 -14.86
CA ALA A 295 -1.92 -23.84 -15.91
C ALA A 295 -1.28 -23.79 -17.30
N THR A 296 -0.19 -23.04 -17.44
CA THR A 296 0.55 -22.96 -18.72
C THR A 296 1.11 -24.31 -19.14
N LEU A 297 1.64 -25.12 -18.22
CA LEU A 297 2.14 -26.47 -18.54
C LEU A 297 1.01 -27.40 -19.03
N ILE A 298 -0.18 -27.29 -18.41
CA ILE A 298 -1.37 -28.03 -18.83
C ILE A 298 -1.79 -27.58 -20.24
N ASP A 299 -1.85 -26.29 -20.50
CA ASP A 299 -2.20 -25.72 -21.80
C ASP A 299 -1.23 -26.16 -22.91
N LEU A 300 0.07 -26.15 -22.63
CA LEU A 300 1.10 -26.64 -23.56
C LEU A 300 0.95 -28.14 -23.82
N GLY A 301 0.63 -28.93 -22.79
CA GLY A 301 0.35 -30.35 -22.92
C GLY A 301 -0.87 -30.62 -23.81
N ALA A 302 -1.95 -29.87 -23.61
CA ALA A 302 -3.16 -29.95 -24.42
C ALA A 302 -2.88 -29.54 -25.88
N CYS A 303 -2.22 -28.40 -26.09
CA CYS A 303 -1.85 -27.89 -27.41
C CYS A 303 -0.98 -28.89 -28.18
N ARG A 304 -0.06 -29.59 -27.53
CA ARG A 304 0.74 -30.63 -28.19
C ARG A 304 -0.13 -31.75 -28.76
N ARG A 305 -1.17 -32.18 -28.04
CA ARG A 305 -2.09 -33.24 -28.47
C ARG A 305 -3.10 -32.81 -29.54
N LEU A 306 -3.30 -31.51 -29.76
CA LEU A 306 -4.17 -31.00 -30.82
C LEU A 306 -3.56 -31.25 -32.20
N ASN A 307 -4.17 -32.16 -32.97
CA ASN A 307 -3.85 -32.34 -34.39
C ASN A 307 -4.65 -31.32 -35.20
N VAL A 308 -4.00 -30.21 -35.57
CA VAL A 308 -4.57 -29.26 -36.53
C VAL A 308 -4.32 -29.84 -37.92
N SER A 309 -5.31 -30.53 -38.47
CA SER A 309 -5.29 -30.90 -39.89
C SER A 309 -5.37 -29.60 -40.69
N LEU A 310 -4.32 -29.33 -41.48
CA LEU A 310 -4.32 -28.28 -42.49
C LEU A 310 -5.49 -28.54 -43.45
N ILE A 311 -6.61 -27.85 -43.23
CA ILE A 311 -7.66 -27.77 -44.24
C ILE A 311 -7.08 -26.87 -45.33
N ARG A 312 -6.84 -27.48 -46.47
CA ARG A 312 -6.30 -26.89 -47.69
C ARG A 312 -7.36 -26.07 -48.40
#